data_AF-A0A524GRY6-F1
#
_entry.id   AF-A0A524GRY6-F1
#
_cell.length_a   1.000
_cell.length_b   1.000
_cell.length_c   1.000
_cell.angle_alpha   90.00
_cell.angle_beta   90.00
_cell.angle_gamma   90.00
#
_symmetry.space_group_name_H-M   'P 1'
#
loop_
_entity.id
_entity.type
_entity.pdbx_description
1 polymer ?
#
loop_
_entity_poly.entity_id
_entity_poly.type
_entity_poly.pdbx_seq_one_letter_code
_entity_poly.pdbx_strand_id
1 'polypeptide(L)' 'MKRVVVIGLGIFGSQLARQLYESGLDVIAVDKNKDVVQRIKDYSTKAVVADASEKE' A
#
# COMPACT_ATOMS: atom_id res chain seq x y z
N MET A 1 1.95 11.18 14.43
CA MET A 1 2.17 10.76 13.03
C MET A 1 0.82 10.41 12.41
N LYS A 2 0.55 10.86 11.18
CA LYS A 2 -0.67 10.48 10.45
C LYS A 2 -0.39 9.20 9.67
N ARG A 3 -1.32 8.26 9.72
CA ARG A 3 -1.22 6.95 9.07
C ARG A 3 -2.36 6.77 8.07
N VAL A 4 -2.03 6.24 6.90
CA VAL A 4 -2.98 5.98 5.81
C VAL A 4 -2.85 4.53 5.36
N VAL A 5 -3.99 3.90 5.07
CA VAL A 5 -4.05 2.58 4.45
C VAL A 5 -4.48 2.76 3.00
N VAL A 6 -3.69 2.23 2.07
CA VAL A 6 -4.02 2.20 0.64
C VAL A 6 -4.35 0.78 0.27
N ILE A 7 -5.61 0.54 -0.10
CA ILE A 7 -6.14 -0.76 -0.49
C ILE A 7 -6.32 -0.77 -2.01
N GLY A 8 -5.68 -1.71 -2.68
CA GLY A 8 -5.59 -1.77 -4.13
C GLY A 8 -4.42 -0.95 -4.66
N LEU A 9 -3.44 -1.64 -5.22
CA LEU A 9 -2.14 -1.10 -5.66
C LEU A 9 -1.98 -1.18 -7.19
N GLY A 10 -3.08 -1.03 -7.92
CA GLY A 10 -3.05 -0.84 -9.38
C GLY A 10 -2.34 0.46 -9.79
N ILE A 11 -2.63 0.94 -11.00
CA ILE A 11 -1.96 2.11 -11.59
C ILE A 11 -2.06 3.34 -10.68
N PHE A 12 -3.25 3.61 -10.14
CA PHE A 12 -3.48 4.77 -9.28
C PHE A 12 -2.98 4.57 -7.85
N GLY A 13 -3.39 3.47 -7.20
CA GLY A 13 -3.10 3.24 -5.78
C GLY A 13 -1.60 3.16 -5.48
N SER A 14 -0.81 2.58 -6.39
CA SER A 14 0.65 2.53 -6.24
C SER A 14 1.30 3.91 -6.30
N GLN A 15 0.87 4.79 -7.20
CA GLN A 15 1.37 6.17 -7.28
C GLN A 15 0.96 6.98 -6.04
N LEU A 16 -0.29 6.84 -5.59
CA LEU A 16 -0.77 7.50 -4.39
C LEU A 16 0.00 7.05 -3.14
N ALA A 17 0.18 5.74 -2.96
CA ALA A 17 0.95 5.19 -1.84
C ALA A 17 2.38 5.75 -1.81
N ARG A 18 3.04 5.79 -2.97
CA ARG A 18 4.39 6.36 -3.09
C ARG A 18 4.43 7.84 -2.72
N GLN A 19 3.54 8.67 -3.29
CA GLN A 19 3.52 10.11 -3.01
C GLN A 19 3.24 10.41 -1.52
N LEU A 20 2.35 9.64 -0.88
CA LEU A 20 2.06 9.78 0.54
C LEU A 20 3.25 9.40 1.40
N TYR A 21 3.95 8.32 1.06
CA TYR A 21 5.16 7.88 1.75
C TYR A 21 6.29 8.91 1.62
N GLU A 22 6.54 9.41 0.40
CA GLU A 22 7.52 10.46 0.12
C GLU A 22 7.20 11.79 0.84
N SER A 23 5.92 12.04 1.11
CA SER A 23 5.46 13.19 1.90
C SER A 23 5.63 13.00 3.42
N GLY A 24 6.20 11.87 3.86
CA GLY A 24 6.48 11.57 5.26
C GLY A 24 5.32 10.98 6.05
N LEU A 25 4.28 10.45 5.38
CA LEU A 25 3.20 9.73 6.05
C LEU A 25 3.54 8.25 6.24
N ASP A 26 3.00 7.67 7.31
CA ASP A 26 3.02 6.22 7.50
C ASP A 26 2.03 5.57 6.54
N VAL A 27 2.54 4.79 5.58
CA VAL A 27 1.70 4.13 4.57
C VAL A 27 1.67 2.63 4.79
N ILE A 28 0.46 2.09 4.93
CA ILE A 28 0.20 0.65 4.88
C ILE A 28 -0.42 0.34 3.51
N ALA A 29 0.32 -0.39 2.68
CA ALA A 29 -0.10 -0.77 1.34
C ALA A 29 -0.65 -2.21 1.35
N VAL A 30 -1.87 -2.40 0.80
CA VAL A 30 -2.57 -3.69 0.78
C VAL A 30 -3.03 -4.01 -0.63
N ASP A 31 -2.69 -5.20 -1.13
CA ASP A 31 -3.24 -5.74 -2.38
C ASP A 31 -3.22 -7.28 -2.33
N LYS A 32 -4.10 -7.93 -3.09
CA LYS A 32 -4.13 -9.39 -3.20
C LYS A 32 -3.01 -9.94 -4.07
N ASN A 33 -2.47 -9.14 -4.99
CA ASN A 33 -1.38 -9.52 -5.87
C ASN A 33 -0.03 -9.29 -5.19
N LYS A 34 0.63 -10.40 -4.84
CA LYS A 34 1.94 -10.42 -4.18
C LYS A 34 3.03 -9.66 -4.95
N ASP A 35 3.04 -9.70 -6.27
CA ASP A 35 4.07 -9.03 -7.08
C ASP A 35 3.94 -7.51 -6.98
N VAL A 36 2.70 -7.02 -6.90
CA VAL A 36 2.42 -5.59 -6.70
C VAL A 36 2.87 -5.15 -5.30
N VAL A 37 2.54 -5.93 -4.28
CA VAL A 37 2.93 -5.68 -2.88
C VAL A 37 4.46 -5.68 -2.71
N GLN A 38 5.17 -6.59 -3.38
CA GLN A 38 6.64 -6.61 -3.39
C GLN A 38 7.23 -5.32 -3.97
N ARG A 39 6.67 -4.81 -5.08
CA ARG A 39 7.17 -3.59 -5.74
C ARG A 39 6.97 -2.32 -4.92
N ILE A 40 5.92 -2.25 -4.10
CA ILE A 40 5.64 -1.06 -3.27
C ILE A 40 6.37 -1.09 -1.92
N LYS A 41 7.05 -2.20 -1.59
CA LYS A 41 7.65 -2.42 -0.26
C LYS A 41 8.59 -1.29 0.15
N ASP A 42 9.38 -0.77 -0.78
CA ASP A 42 10.35 0.31 -0.51
C ASP A 42 9.71 1.71 -0.44
N TYR A 43 8.43 1.82 -0.83
CA TYR A 43 7.63 3.05 -0.85
C TYR A 43 6.44 2.96 0.12
N SER A 44 6.56 2.16 1.18
CA SER A 44 5.55 2.03 2.22
C SER A 44 6.20 1.64 3.55
N THR A 45 5.55 1.99 4.66
CA THR A 45 5.98 1.57 5.99
C THR A 45 5.67 0.10 6.24
N LYS A 46 4.58 -0.39 5.63
CA LYS A 46 4.19 -1.80 5.67
C LYS A 46 3.49 -2.19 4.38
N ALA A 47 3.86 -3.33 3.81
CA ALA A 47 3.23 -3.90 2.63
C ALA A 47 2.61 -5.26 3.01
N VAL A 48 1.32 -5.46 2.74
CA VAL A 48 0.55 -6.65 3.14
C VAL A 48 -0.13 -7.25 1.91
N VAL A 49 0.00 -8.57 1.76
CA VAL A 49 -0.77 -9.32 0.78
C VAL A 49 -2.07 -9.77 1.44
N ALA A 50 -3.21 -9.24 0.99
CA ALA A 50 -4.52 -9.61 1.50
C ALA A 50 -5.63 -9.24 0.50
N ASP A 51 -6.71 -10.00 0.48
CA ASP A 51 -7.95 -9.58 -0.17
C ASP A 51 -8.76 -8.72 0.80
N ALA A 52 -8.98 -7.46 0.47
CA ALA A 52 -9.69 -6.53 1.34
C ALA A 52 -11.22 -6.68 1.31
N SER A 53 -11.76 -7.55 0.45
CA SER A 53 -13.18 -7.90 0.43
C SER A 53 -13.51 -9.08 1.35
N GLU A 54 -12.49 -9.87 1.72
CA GLU A 54 -12.62 -10.94 2.70
C GLU A 54 -12.51 -10.36 4.11
N LYS A 55 -13.38 -10.83 5.00
CA LYS A 55 -13.47 -10.32 6.37
C LYS A 55 -12.57 -11.08 7.36
N GLU A 56 -11.81 -12.07 6.90
CA GLU A 56 -10.97 -12.96 7.72
C GLU A 56 -9.63 -13.26 7.05
#